data_AF-K2ELC2-F1
#
_entry.id   AF-K2ELC2-F1
#
_cell.length_a   1.000
_cell.length_b   1.000
_cell.length_c   1.000
_cell.angle_alpha   90.00
_cell.angle_beta   90.00
_cell.angle_gamma   90.00
#
_symmetry.space_group_name_H-M   'P 1'
#
loop_
_entity.id
_entity.type
_entity.pdbx_description
1 polymer ?
#
loop_
_entity_poly.entity_id
_entity_poly.type
_entity_poly.pdbx_seq_one_letter_code
_entity_poly.pdbx_strand_id
1 'polypeptide(L)'
;MKQEKYSTMMITLAIIITTIVVGGGVYLWQKNQVNQPITEEVTQQAVVTPVVVATVIPVVKEEPTEPLSYSTTGVSATLSKKTATFDYTAKTLKEMADECGSEHATDYFDQLVSKFSGTTKTMYNFKYNGESQESDTFVVTLLPNKAGYTSLDQFKKDFDLCYAGGDAYPIMLNSDWLLFESSCGSGYSDGSGKPIGCDEVKKVVEPTLKLN
;
A
#
# COMPACT_ATOMS: atom_id res chain seq x y z
N MET A 1 -36.61 16.80 38.56
CA MET A 1 -36.82 15.52 37.84
C MET A 1 -36.01 15.39 36.52
N LYS A 2 -34.82 16.01 36.37
CA LYS A 2 -33.98 15.87 35.16
C LYS A 2 -32.69 15.06 35.35
N GLN A 3 -32.33 14.74 36.60
CA GLN A 3 -31.03 14.14 36.92
C GLN A 3 -31.04 12.60 36.92
N GLU A 4 -32.19 11.95 37.16
CA GLU A 4 -32.28 10.47 37.15
C GLU A 4 -32.22 9.84 35.75
N LYS A 5 -32.63 10.57 34.69
CA LYS A 5 -32.64 10.02 33.32
C LYS A 5 -31.26 9.86 32.69
N TYR A 6 -30.27 10.63 33.15
CA TYR A 6 -28.91 10.57 32.61
C TYR A 6 -28.14 9.33 33.11
N SER A 7 -28.41 8.90 34.35
CA SER A 7 -27.74 7.73 34.93
C SER A 7 -28.18 6.42 34.28
N THR A 8 -29.47 6.27 34.00
CA THR A 8 -30.01 5.07 33.33
C THR A 8 -29.56 4.96 31.87
N MET A 9 -29.45 6.08 31.15
CA MET A 9 -29.00 6.06 29.75
C MET A 9 -27.53 5.67 29.58
N MET A 10 -26.65 6.09 30.52
CA MET A 10 -25.23 5.75 30.51
C MET A 10 -24.97 4.27 30.84
N ILE A 11 -25.78 3.68 31.73
CA ILE A 11 -25.66 2.25 32.09
C ILE A 11 -26.05 1.37 30.89
N THR A 12 -27.12 1.72 30.16
CA THR A 12 -27.56 0.95 28.98
C THR A 12 -26.54 1.00 27.84
N LEU A 13 -25.88 2.14 27.62
CA LEU A 13 -24.81 2.27 26.61
C LEU A 13 -23.59 1.40 26.94
N ALA A 14 -23.19 1.31 28.21
CA ALA A 14 -22.07 0.47 28.63
C ALA A 14 -22.32 -1.04 28.40
N ILE A 15 -23.56 -1.50 28.57
CA ILE A 15 -23.96 -2.90 28.33
C ILE A 15 -23.94 -3.25 26.82
N ILE A 16 -24.33 -2.30 25.96
CA ILE A 16 -24.30 -2.52 24.50
C ILE A 16 -22.86 -2.59 23.98
N ILE A 17 -21.96 -1.73 24.46
CA ILE A 17 -20.56 -1.73 24.04
C ILE A 17 -19.86 -3.04 24.45
N THR A 18 -20.12 -3.52 25.67
CA THR A 18 -19.50 -4.76 26.16
C THR A 18 -19.98 -6.00 25.40
N THR A 19 -21.26 -6.07 25.00
CA THR A 19 -21.75 -7.20 24.19
C THR A 19 -21.19 -7.21 22.76
N ILE A 20 -20.97 -6.04 22.14
CA ILE A 20 -20.35 -5.94 20.80
C ILE A 20 -18.88 -6.38 20.83
N VAL A 21 -18.12 -5.96 21.85
CA VAL A 21 -16.69 -6.31 21.95
C VAL A 21 -16.50 -7.81 22.20
N VAL A 22 -17.31 -8.42 23.08
CA VAL A 22 -17.22 -9.86 23.36
C VAL A 22 -17.73 -10.68 22.17
N GLY A 23 -18.83 -10.28 21.53
CA GLY A 23 -19.37 -10.98 20.35
C GLY A 23 -18.45 -10.91 19.13
N GLY A 24 -17.87 -9.73 18.85
CA GLY A 24 -16.93 -9.53 17.74
C GLY A 24 -15.61 -10.29 17.92
N GLY A 25 -15.11 -10.37 19.17
CA GLY A 25 -13.90 -11.13 19.49
C GLY A 25 -14.06 -12.65 19.27
N VAL A 26 -15.20 -13.22 19.69
CA VAL A 26 -15.47 -14.67 19.50
C VAL A 26 -15.65 -15.02 18.03
N TYR A 27 -16.31 -14.16 17.25
CA TYR A 27 -16.50 -14.38 15.81
C TYR A 27 -15.17 -14.37 15.04
N LEU A 28 -14.26 -13.44 15.37
CA LEU A 28 -12.93 -13.38 14.75
C LEU A 28 -12.05 -14.57 15.13
N TRP A 29 -12.14 -15.06 16.38
CA TRP A 29 -11.40 -16.24 16.81
C TRP A 29 -11.87 -17.53 16.13
N GLN A 30 -13.19 -17.71 15.95
CA GLN A 30 -13.75 -18.90 15.30
C GLN A 30 -13.41 -18.96 13.80
N LYS A 31 -13.39 -17.81 13.11
CA LYS A 31 -12.98 -17.73 11.69
C LYS A 31 -11.50 -18.10 11.48
N ASN A 32 -10.65 -17.90 12.49
CA ASN A 32 -9.22 -18.18 12.37
C ASN A 32 -8.87 -19.67 12.56
N GLN A 33 -9.77 -20.50 13.10
CA GLN A 33 -9.55 -21.95 13.25
C GLN A 33 -9.91 -22.79 12.02
N VAL A 34 -10.66 -22.24 11.06
CA VAL A 34 -11.13 -22.98 9.87
C VAL A 34 -10.09 -23.00 8.73
N ASN A 35 -9.05 -22.16 8.80
CA ASN A 35 -8.02 -22.03 7.77
C ASN A 35 -6.68 -22.69 8.16
N GLN A 36 -6.72 -23.93 8.67
CA GLN A 36 -5.51 -24.76 8.68
C GLN A 36 -5.40 -25.50 7.33
N PRO A 37 -4.32 -25.33 6.56
CA PRO A 37 -4.10 -26.12 5.35
C PRO A 37 -3.87 -27.59 5.73
N ILE A 38 -4.73 -28.45 5.18
CA ILE A 38 -4.65 -29.90 5.28
C ILE A 38 -3.31 -30.32 4.66
N THR A 39 -2.41 -30.86 5.48
CA THR A 39 -1.19 -31.52 5.02
C THR A 39 -1.61 -32.92 4.58
N GLU A 40 -1.78 -33.12 3.28
CA GLU A 40 -2.01 -34.45 2.71
C GLU A 40 -0.71 -35.26 2.74
N GLU A 41 -0.64 -36.24 3.65
CA GLU A 41 0.33 -37.33 3.61
C GLU A 41 0.01 -38.24 2.41
N VAL A 42 0.77 -38.09 1.32
CA VAL A 42 0.69 -39.02 0.18
C VAL A 42 1.34 -40.34 0.56
N THR A 43 0.50 -41.32 0.89
CA THR A 43 0.89 -42.72 1.06
C THR A 43 1.26 -43.32 -0.30
N GLN A 44 2.52 -43.71 -0.49
CA GLN A 44 2.97 -44.42 -1.68
C GLN A 44 2.45 -45.88 -1.65
N GLN A 45 1.49 -46.20 -2.50
CA GLN A 45 1.20 -47.58 -2.91
C GLN A 45 1.68 -47.79 -4.34
N ALA A 46 2.65 -48.69 -4.49
CA ALA A 46 3.19 -49.13 -5.76
C ALA A 46 2.13 -49.94 -6.54
N VAL A 47 1.67 -49.40 -7.66
CA VAL A 47 0.96 -50.17 -8.69
C VAL A 47 1.81 -50.16 -9.94
N VAL A 48 2.27 -51.35 -10.31
CA VAL A 48 3.13 -51.63 -11.46
C VAL A 48 2.27 -51.69 -12.72
N THR A 49 2.48 -50.80 -13.70
CA THR A 49 2.05 -50.97 -15.12
C THR A 49 2.74 -49.91 -16.01
N PRO A 50 2.81 -50.12 -17.34
CA PRO A 50 4.04 -49.99 -18.12
C PRO A 50 4.40 -48.56 -18.55
N VAL A 51 5.71 -48.40 -18.73
CA VAL A 51 6.42 -47.22 -19.26
C VAL A 51 5.84 -46.81 -20.62
N VAL A 52 5.07 -45.74 -20.63
CA VAL A 52 4.92 -44.87 -21.81
C VAL A 52 5.78 -43.65 -21.53
N VAL A 53 6.90 -43.52 -22.24
CA VAL A 53 7.81 -42.37 -22.14
C VAL A 53 7.10 -41.15 -22.74
N ALA A 54 6.25 -40.52 -21.93
CA ALA A 54 5.79 -39.16 -22.18
C ALA A 54 6.88 -38.23 -21.65
N THR A 55 7.54 -37.51 -22.55
CA THR A 55 8.44 -36.42 -22.22
C THR A 55 7.66 -35.35 -21.44
N VAL A 56 7.72 -35.40 -20.12
CA VAL A 56 7.17 -34.37 -19.25
C VAL A 56 8.09 -33.16 -19.37
N ILE A 57 7.73 -32.22 -20.25
CA ILE A 57 8.36 -30.90 -20.27
C ILE A 57 7.95 -30.24 -18.93
N PRO A 58 8.89 -29.92 -18.03
CA PRO A 58 8.56 -29.19 -16.83
C PRO A 58 7.99 -27.82 -17.24
N VAL A 59 6.74 -27.56 -16.87
CA VAL A 59 6.16 -26.22 -16.93
C VAL A 59 7.01 -25.36 -15.99
N VAL A 60 7.92 -24.58 -16.57
CA VAL A 60 8.69 -23.58 -15.87
C VAL A 60 7.69 -22.60 -15.29
N LYS A 61 7.49 -22.65 -13.98
CA LYS A 61 6.70 -21.67 -13.24
C LYS A 61 7.54 -20.39 -13.24
N GLU A 62 7.30 -19.52 -14.22
CA GLU A 62 7.91 -18.18 -14.22
C GLU A 62 7.55 -17.51 -12.90
N GLU A 63 8.56 -17.26 -12.07
CA GLU A 63 8.36 -16.45 -10.88
C GLU A 63 7.96 -15.04 -11.32
N PRO A 64 6.95 -14.43 -10.69
CA PRO A 64 6.50 -13.10 -11.07
C PRO A 64 7.69 -12.14 -10.95
N THR A 65 8.05 -11.51 -12.08
CA THR A 65 9.09 -10.51 -12.14
C THR A 65 8.75 -9.37 -11.20
N GLU A 66 9.68 -9.02 -10.30
CA GLU A 66 9.51 -7.90 -9.39
C GLU A 66 9.29 -6.60 -10.21
N PRO A 67 8.23 -5.82 -9.95
CA PRO A 67 7.88 -4.67 -10.78
C PRO A 67 8.79 -3.44 -10.58
N LEU A 68 9.62 -3.45 -9.52
CA LEU A 68 10.49 -2.34 -9.16
C LEU A 68 11.89 -2.82 -8.85
N SER A 69 12.86 -2.23 -9.54
CA SER A 69 14.29 -2.33 -9.22
C SER A 69 14.73 -1.09 -8.43
N TYR A 70 15.60 -1.30 -7.43
CA TYR A 70 16.14 -0.24 -6.56
C TYR A 70 17.46 -0.70 -5.90
N SER A 71 18.19 0.23 -5.30
CA SER A 71 19.38 -0.05 -4.49
C SER A 71 19.36 0.78 -3.21
N THR A 72 19.72 0.14 -2.09
CA THR A 72 19.98 0.81 -0.81
C THR A 72 21.48 0.94 -0.51
N THR A 73 22.34 0.62 -1.49
CA THR A 73 23.80 0.70 -1.33
C THR A 73 24.21 2.14 -1.05
N GLY A 74 24.82 2.38 0.11
CA GLY A 74 25.23 3.72 0.55
C GLY A 74 24.42 4.25 1.74
N VAL A 75 23.35 3.57 2.16
CA VAL A 75 22.58 3.90 3.36
C VAL A 75 22.26 2.65 4.18
N SER A 76 22.28 2.77 5.51
CA SER A 76 21.79 1.70 6.39
C SER A 76 20.28 1.77 6.49
N ALA A 77 19.59 0.99 5.66
CA ALA A 77 18.14 0.93 5.62
C ALA A 77 17.61 -0.50 5.60
N THR A 78 16.42 -0.70 6.16
CA THR A 78 15.64 -1.94 6.04
C THR A 78 14.47 -1.71 5.10
N LEU A 79 14.12 -2.75 4.33
CA LEU A 79 12.95 -2.72 3.45
C LEU A 79 11.84 -3.57 4.04
N SER A 80 10.62 -3.03 4.04
CA SER A 80 9.40 -3.82 4.20
C SER A 80 8.39 -3.51 3.10
N LYS A 81 7.70 -4.53 2.61
CA LYS A 81 6.65 -4.40 1.60
C LYS A 81 5.29 -4.57 2.25
N LYS A 82 4.34 -3.72 1.88
CA LYS A 82 2.95 -3.79 2.33
C LYS A 82 2.02 -3.64 1.15
N THR A 83 0.96 -4.43 1.10
CA THR A 83 -0.13 -4.24 0.14
C THR A 83 -1.29 -3.53 0.83
N ALA A 84 -1.90 -2.58 0.14
CA ALA A 84 -3.10 -1.86 0.58
C ALA A 84 -4.09 -1.75 -0.59
N THR A 85 -5.37 -1.52 -0.29
CA THR A 85 -6.36 -1.22 -1.33
C THR A 85 -6.16 0.19 -1.89
N PHE A 86 -6.56 0.41 -3.14
CA PHE A 86 -6.77 1.76 -3.66
C PHE A 86 -7.88 2.44 -2.84
N ASP A 87 -7.55 3.58 -2.24
CA ASP A 87 -8.31 4.28 -1.20
C ASP A 87 -8.66 5.71 -1.59
N TYR A 88 -8.22 6.19 -2.76
CA TYR A 88 -8.63 7.48 -3.28
C TYR A 88 -10.12 7.48 -3.63
N THR A 89 -10.82 8.48 -3.13
CA THR A 89 -12.21 8.75 -3.48
C THR A 89 -12.27 9.83 -4.56
N ALA A 90 -13.38 9.91 -5.30
CA ALA A 90 -13.58 10.96 -6.30
C ALA A 90 -13.49 12.36 -5.67
N LYS A 91 -14.01 12.49 -4.45
CA LYS A 91 -13.89 13.70 -3.64
C LYS A 91 -12.42 14.06 -3.36
N THR A 92 -11.63 13.09 -2.89
CA THR A 92 -10.21 13.33 -2.55
C THR A 92 -9.41 13.77 -3.77
N LEU A 93 -9.58 13.09 -4.91
CA LEU A 93 -8.86 13.45 -6.14
C LEU A 93 -9.32 14.82 -6.67
N LYS A 94 -10.60 15.14 -6.54
CA LYS A 94 -11.11 16.48 -6.87
C LYS A 94 -10.48 17.56 -5.99
N GLU A 95 -10.40 17.34 -4.68
CA GLU A 95 -9.79 18.30 -3.76
C GLU A 95 -8.31 18.54 -4.09
N MET A 96 -7.56 17.48 -4.43
CA MET A 96 -6.17 17.59 -4.89
C MET A 96 -6.07 18.38 -6.21
N ALA A 97 -6.95 18.07 -7.17
CA ALA A 97 -6.99 18.75 -8.46
C ALA A 97 -7.35 20.24 -8.34
N ASP A 98 -8.32 20.57 -7.49
CA ASP A 98 -8.72 21.95 -7.18
C ASP A 98 -7.55 22.72 -6.55
N GLU A 99 -6.81 22.09 -5.61
CA GLU A 99 -5.63 22.70 -4.98
C GLU A 99 -4.52 22.99 -5.99
N CYS A 100 -4.36 22.12 -6.99
CA CYS A 100 -3.45 22.31 -8.10
C CYS A 100 -3.98 23.26 -9.20
N GLY A 101 -5.18 23.82 -9.06
CA GLY A 101 -5.78 24.72 -10.04
C GLY A 101 -6.18 24.03 -11.35
N SER A 102 -6.46 22.73 -11.31
CA SER A 102 -6.91 21.95 -12.47
C SER A 102 -8.43 21.75 -12.43
N GLU A 103 -9.08 22.08 -13.54
CA GLU A 103 -10.53 21.92 -13.69
C GLU A 103 -10.89 20.66 -14.48
N HIS A 104 -11.89 19.94 -14.00
CA HIS A 104 -12.37 18.69 -14.59
C HIS A 104 -13.90 18.68 -14.65
N ALA A 105 -14.45 17.85 -15.54
CA ALA A 105 -15.89 17.61 -15.60
C ALA A 105 -16.40 16.99 -14.29
N THR A 106 -17.68 17.22 -13.95
CA THR A 106 -18.27 16.83 -12.66
C THR A 106 -18.12 15.33 -12.35
N ASP A 107 -18.23 14.46 -13.34
CA ASP A 107 -18.19 13.01 -13.20
C ASP A 107 -16.80 12.40 -13.48
N TYR A 108 -15.81 13.24 -13.78
CA TYR A 108 -14.47 12.80 -14.19
C TYR A 108 -13.81 11.88 -13.16
N PHE A 109 -13.81 12.30 -11.89
CA PHE A 109 -13.13 11.56 -10.82
C PHE A 109 -13.90 10.29 -10.41
N ASP A 110 -15.22 10.27 -10.55
CA ASP A 110 -16.01 9.04 -10.36
C ASP A 110 -15.63 7.99 -11.40
N GLN A 111 -15.53 8.40 -12.67
CA GLN A 111 -15.06 7.52 -13.74
C GLN A 111 -13.63 7.07 -13.50
N LEU A 112 -12.73 7.96 -13.06
CA LEU A 112 -11.34 7.62 -12.77
C LEU A 112 -11.24 6.57 -11.66
N VAL A 113 -11.87 6.80 -10.51
CA VAL A 113 -11.87 5.87 -9.37
C VAL A 113 -12.46 4.51 -9.77
N SER A 114 -13.49 4.49 -10.62
CA SER A 114 -14.09 3.23 -11.09
C SER A 114 -13.09 2.32 -11.82
N LYS A 115 -12.09 2.89 -12.53
CA LYS A 115 -11.04 2.13 -13.22
C LYS A 115 -10.12 1.38 -12.24
N PHE A 116 -10.00 1.88 -11.01
CA PHE A 116 -9.18 1.27 -9.96
C PHE A 116 -10.00 0.43 -8.96
N SER A 117 -11.29 0.19 -9.25
CA SER A 117 -12.13 -0.63 -8.37
C SER A 117 -11.52 -2.03 -8.17
N GLY A 118 -11.44 -2.45 -6.90
CA GLY A 118 -10.81 -3.73 -6.51
C GLY A 118 -9.30 -3.79 -6.71
N THR A 119 -8.64 -2.68 -7.04
CA THR A 119 -7.18 -2.63 -7.23
C THR A 119 -6.45 -2.46 -5.90
N THR A 120 -5.29 -3.10 -5.80
CA THR A 120 -4.36 -2.93 -4.68
C THR A 120 -3.11 -2.16 -5.11
N LYS A 121 -2.54 -1.40 -4.19
CA LYS A 121 -1.23 -0.75 -4.29
C LYS A 121 -0.20 -1.49 -3.43
N THR A 122 1.05 -1.48 -3.87
CA THR A 122 2.20 -2.04 -3.14
C THR A 122 3.08 -0.91 -2.65
N MET A 123 3.33 -0.86 -1.34
CA MET A 123 4.15 0.15 -0.69
C MET A 123 5.48 -0.47 -0.26
N TYR A 124 6.58 0.09 -0.76
CA TYR A 124 7.95 -0.22 -0.39
C TYR A 124 8.39 0.80 0.65
N ASN A 125 8.52 0.36 1.90
CA ASN A 125 8.89 1.20 3.02
C ASN A 125 10.38 1.00 3.30
N PHE A 126 11.18 1.98 2.90
CA PHE A 126 12.61 2.02 3.13
C PHE A 126 12.87 2.78 4.43
N LYS A 127 13.11 2.04 5.51
CA LYS A 127 13.29 2.58 6.85
C LYS A 127 14.76 2.76 7.17
N TYR A 128 15.17 3.96 7.54
CA TYR A 128 16.50 4.27 8.05
C TYR A 128 16.74 3.58 9.39
N ASN A 129 17.89 2.94 9.55
CA ASN A 129 18.21 2.17 10.76
C ASN A 129 18.94 3.00 11.85
N GLY A 130 19.40 4.22 11.52
CA GLY A 130 20.04 5.12 12.47
C GLY A 130 19.03 5.96 13.24
N GLU A 131 19.54 6.83 14.13
CA GLU A 131 18.67 7.81 14.80
C GLU A 131 18.22 8.90 13.81
N SER A 132 16.97 9.35 13.95
CA SER A 132 16.42 10.44 13.14
C SER A 132 15.70 11.48 13.98
N GLN A 133 15.75 12.74 13.54
CA GLN A 133 14.98 13.86 14.10
C GLN A 133 13.52 13.91 13.62
N GLU A 134 13.19 13.27 12.50
CA GLU A 134 11.84 13.26 11.91
C GLU A 134 11.47 11.85 11.41
N SER A 135 10.61 11.78 10.38
CA SER A 135 10.31 10.51 9.70
C SER A 135 11.60 9.81 9.29
N ASP A 136 11.69 8.53 9.64
CA ASP A 136 12.80 7.65 9.30
C ASP A 136 12.52 6.82 8.04
N THR A 137 11.35 6.95 7.43
CA THR A 137 10.89 6.04 6.38
C THR A 137 10.55 6.78 5.10
N PHE A 138 11.25 6.42 4.02
CA PHE A 138 10.92 6.80 2.65
C PHE A 138 10.00 5.75 2.02
N VAL A 139 8.86 6.17 1.48
CA VAL A 139 7.84 5.26 0.94
C VAL A 139 7.74 5.44 -0.57
N VAL A 140 7.90 4.33 -1.29
CA VAL A 140 7.60 4.25 -2.73
C VAL A 140 6.35 3.40 -2.90
N THR A 141 5.36 3.94 -3.60
CA THR A 141 4.09 3.25 -3.83
C THR A 141 3.94 2.91 -5.31
N LEU A 142 3.66 1.64 -5.60
CA LEU A 142 3.24 1.16 -6.91
C LEU A 142 1.74 0.96 -6.95
N LEU A 143 1.13 1.46 -8.03
CA LEU A 143 -0.26 1.23 -8.37
C LEU A 143 -0.33 0.70 -9.81
N PRO A 144 -1.12 -0.33 -10.13
CA PRO A 144 -1.28 -0.76 -11.52
C PRO A 144 -1.83 0.37 -12.40
N ASN A 145 -1.31 0.55 -13.61
CA ASN A 145 -1.74 1.57 -14.57
C ASN A 145 -3.07 1.20 -15.25
N LYS A 146 -4.14 1.04 -14.47
CA LYS A 146 -5.49 0.72 -14.95
C LYS A 146 -6.13 1.85 -15.76
N ALA A 147 -5.68 3.09 -15.53
CA ALA A 147 -6.17 4.26 -16.25
C ALA A 147 -5.63 4.36 -17.68
N GLY A 148 -4.51 3.67 -17.97
CA GLY A 148 -3.86 3.68 -19.28
C GLY A 148 -3.08 4.96 -19.56
N TYR A 149 -2.46 5.56 -18.53
CA TYR A 149 -1.62 6.74 -18.72
C TYR A 149 -0.41 6.42 -19.59
N THR A 150 -0.10 7.34 -20.51
CA THR A 150 1.05 7.18 -21.43
C THR A 150 2.14 8.24 -21.20
N SER A 151 1.90 9.23 -20.35
CA SER A 151 2.86 10.27 -20.01
C SER A 151 2.74 10.70 -18.55
N LEU A 152 3.84 11.23 -18.00
CA LEU A 152 3.88 11.68 -16.62
C LEU A 152 2.95 12.88 -16.40
N ASP A 153 2.78 13.73 -17.41
CA ASP A 153 1.87 14.87 -17.35
C ASP A 153 0.40 14.44 -17.19
N GLN A 154 -0.03 13.38 -17.88
CA GLN A 154 -1.37 12.84 -17.72
C GLN A 154 -1.57 12.24 -16.32
N PHE A 155 -0.55 11.52 -15.84
CA PHE A 155 -0.58 10.92 -14.51
C PHE A 155 -0.63 12.00 -13.42
N LYS A 156 0.22 13.04 -13.52
CA LYS A 156 0.22 14.18 -12.62
C LYS A 156 -1.09 14.95 -12.64
N LYS A 157 -1.70 15.14 -13.81
CA LYS A 157 -2.99 15.83 -13.89
C LYS A 157 -4.05 15.27 -12.94
N ASP A 158 -4.02 13.97 -12.69
CA ASP A 158 -5.04 13.28 -11.91
C ASP A 158 -4.64 13.00 -10.45
N PHE A 159 -3.34 13.02 -10.15
CA PHE A 159 -2.81 12.57 -8.85
C PHE A 159 -1.75 13.49 -8.23
N ASP A 160 -1.41 14.62 -8.85
CA ASP A 160 -0.42 15.52 -8.28
C ASP A 160 -0.90 16.16 -6.96
N LEU A 161 0.07 16.58 -6.16
CA LEU A 161 -0.14 17.24 -4.88
C LEU A 161 0.61 18.57 -4.92
N CYS A 162 -0.11 19.68 -4.74
CA CYS A 162 0.47 21.02 -4.84
C CYS A 162 0.91 21.63 -3.49
N TYR A 163 0.77 20.88 -2.40
CA TYR A 163 1.39 21.19 -1.11
C TYR A 163 2.67 20.38 -0.89
N ALA A 164 3.51 20.84 0.05
CA ALA A 164 4.69 20.11 0.51
C ALA A 164 4.35 19.15 1.66
N GLY A 165 4.96 17.95 1.67
CA GLY A 165 4.76 16.97 2.75
C GLY A 165 3.67 15.93 2.49
N GLY A 166 3.25 15.77 1.23
CA GLY A 166 2.32 14.72 0.81
C GLY A 166 2.97 13.32 0.78
N ASP A 167 2.12 12.31 0.70
CA ASP A 167 2.55 10.91 0.82
C ASP A 167 2.69 10.17 -0.53
N ALA A 168 2.27 10.80 -1.63
CA ALA A 168 2.19 10.14 -2.93
C ALA A 168 2.28 11.13 -4.10
N TYR A 169 3.49 11.59 -4.41
CA TYR A 169 3.78 12.40 -5.59
C TYR A 169 4.06 11.51 -6.80
N PRO A 170 3.37 11.71 -7.94
CA PRO A 170 3.67 11.00 -9.19
C PRO A 170 5.08 11.30 -9.70
N ILE A 171 5.93 10.28 -9.89
CA ILE A 171 7.30 10.48 -10.39
C ILE A 171 7.65 9.71 -11.66
N MET A 172 7.06 8.52 -11.89
CA MET A 172 7.29 7.74 -13.12
C MET A 172 6.14 6.77 -13.39
N LEU A 173 6.06 6.29 -14.63
CA LEU A 173 5.12 5.26 -15.06
C LEU A 173 5.70 4.39 -16.19
N ASN A 174 5.10 3.22 -16.38
CA ASN A 174 5.17 2.44 -17.62
C ASN A 174 3.76 1.94 -18.00
N SER A 175 3.66 0.98 -18.93
CA SER A 175 2.38 0.39 -19.36
C SER A 175 1.59 -0.27 -18.23
N ASP A 176 2.29 -0.75 -17.20
CA ASP A 176 1.74 -1.64 -16.19
C ASP A 176 1.62 -0.99 -14.81
N TRP A 177 2.48 0.00 -14.54
CA TRP A 177 2.67 0.58 -13.20
C TRP A 177 2.74 2.09 -13.21
N LEU A 178 2.18 2.67 -12.16
CA LEU A 178 2.29 4.05 -11.73
C LEU A 178 3.08 4.07 -10.44
N LEU A 179 4.10 4.93 -10.37
CA LEU A 179 4.97 5.02 -9.22
C LEU A 179 4.85 6.40 -8.56
N PHE A 180 4.60 6.35 -7.26
CA PHE A 180 4.53 7.50 -6.38
C PHE A 180 5.64 7.45 -5.34
N GLU A 181 6.07 8.62 -4.89
CA GLU A 181 6.98 8.79 -3.76
C GLU A 181 6.35 9.61 -2.64
N SER A 182 6.72 9.31 -1.39
CA SER A 182 6.43 10.19 -0.27
C SER A 182 7.40 11.38 -0.22
N SER A 183 6.94 12.49 0.35
CA SER A 183 7.84 13.54 0.82
C SER A 183 8.51 13.11 2.14
N CYS A 184 9.74 13.56 2.36
CA CYS A 184 10.47 13.39 3.62
C CYS A 184 10.33 14.60 4.56
N GLY A 185 9.29 15.40 4.38
CA GLY A 185 9.10 16.64 5.14
C GLY A 185 9.82 17.82 4.51
N SER A 186 9.90 18.91 5.27
CA SER A 186 10.38 20.21 4.81
C SER A 186 11.89 20.40 4.97
N GLY A 187 12.61 19.43 5.56
CA GLY A 187 14.05 19.51 5.75
C GLY A 187 14.50 20.38 6.93
N TYR A 188 13.57 20.81 7.80
CA TYR A 188 13.90 21.65 8.94
C TYR A 188 14.60 20.84 10.04
N SER A 189 15.57 21.46 10.71
CA SER A 189 16.21 20.86 11.88
C SER A 189 15.42 21.19 13.15
N ASP A 190 15.20 20.17 13.98
CA ASP A 190 14.60 20.31 15.32
C ASP A 190 15.63 20.73 16.39
N GLY A 191 16.90 20.92 16.00
CA GLY A 191 17.99 21.26 16.90
C GLY A 191 18.64 20.07 17.61
N SER A 192 18.23 18.83 17.32
CA SER A 192 18.81 17.61 17.93
C SER A 192 20.18 17.22 17.35
N GLY A 193 20.56 17.79 16.20
CA GLY A 193 21.79 17.45 15.48
C GLY A 193 21.75 16.07 14.79
N LYS A 194 20.57 15.45 14.69
CA LYS A 194 20.36 14.16 14.03
C LYS A 194 19.95 14.35 12.57
N PRO A 195 20.23 13.38 11.67
CA PRO A 195 19.78 13.45 10.29
C PRO A 195 18.27 13.22 10.16
N ILE A 196 17.70 13.62 9.02
CA ILE A 196 16.35 13.25 8.61
C ILE A 196 16.45 11.90 7.88
N GLY A 197 16.05 10.82 8.54
CA GLY A 197 16.31 9.45 8.10
C GLY A 197 15.63 9.13 6.78
N CYS A 198 14.39 9.61 6.59
CA CYS A 198 13.70 9.53 5.30
C CYS A 198 14.54 10.16 4.18
N ASP A 199 15.10 11.35 4.40
CA ASP A 199 15.87 12.08 3.38
C ASP A 199 17.21 11.39 3.07
N GLU A 200 17.89 10.87 4.10
CA GLU A 200 19.09 10.05 3.93
C GLU A 200 18.84 8.81 3.06
N VAL A 201 17.70 8.16 3.24
CA VAL A 201 17.30 7.01 2.43
C VAL A 201 16.88 7.44 1.03
N LYS A 202 16.06 8.49 0.92
CA LYS A 202 15.54 9.01 -0.35
C LYS A 202 16.69 9.35 -1.32
N LYS A 203 17.69 10.11 -0.86
CA LYS A 203 18.86 10.51 -1.68
C LYS A 203 19.61 9.34 -2.31
N VAL A 204 19.59 8.16 -1.68
CA VAL A 204 20.26 6.96 -2.17
C VAL A 204 19.32 6.11 -3.03
N VAL A 205 18.06 5.95 -2.62
CA VAL A 205 17.11 5.04 -3.26
C VAL A 205 16.47 5.66 -4.50
N GLU A 206 15.95 6.89 -4.43
CA GLU A 206 15.20 7.56 -5.51
C GLU A 206 15.94 7.53 -6.86
N PRO A 207 17.24 7.90 -6.96
CA PRO A 207 17.96 7.89 -8.23
C PRO A 207 18.14 6.50 -8.85
N THR A 208 17.90 5.44 -8.08
CA THR A 208 18.09 4.04 -8.51
C THR A 208 16.78 3.33 -8.86
N LEU A 209 15.63 3.98 -8.61
CA LEU A 209 14.31 3.42 -8.90
C LEU A 209 14.12 3.21 -10.41
N LYS A 210 13.68 2.00 -10.78
CA LYS A 210 13.30 1.66 -12.16
C LYS A 210 12.11 0.72 -12.17
N LEU A 211 11.12 1.05 -12.98
CA LEU A 211 10.02 0.14 -13.29
C LEU A 211 10.49 -0.92 -14.29
N ASN A 212 10.17 -2.19 -14.00
CA ASN A 212 10.46 -3.33 -14.86
C ASN A 212 9.26 -3.66 -15.77
#